data_AF-C6SYG0-F1
#
_entry.id   AF-C6SYG0-F1
#
_cell.length_a   1.000
_cell.length_b   1.000
_cell.length_c   1.000
_cell.angle_alpha   90.00
_cell.angle_beta   90.00
_cell.angle_gamma   90.00
#
_symmetry.space_group_name_H-M   'P 1'
#
loop_
_entity.id
_entity.type
_entity.pdbx_description
1 polymer ?
#
loop_
_entity_poly.entity_id
_entity_poly.type
_entity_poly.pdbx_seq_one_letter_code
_entity_poly.pdbx_strand_id
1 'polypeptide(L)'
;MGSNGLRYEIAQTAYIKFILHSLKHPTSAVNGVLIGRISASNDVVEIADAVPLFHSHIPLLPQLEISLIMIEEYFSAKGLNIVGYFHANERSDDNELGGVAKNIGDHICRYFPEAAVLLLDNKKLDALKKSKDRSAIMQLYVRDTSKNWKLVQSDGNNRFSLKEPSANLVLLDYIASEKWNDIVDFDDHLDDISKDWVNPGLFN
;
A
#
# COMPACT_ATOMS: atom_id res chain seq x y z
N MET A 1 -7.56 21.85 5.19
CA MET A 1 -6.35 22.18 5.99
C MET A 1 -5.17 21.49 5.34
N GLY A 2 -4.06 22.19 5.06
CA GLY A 2 -2.91 21.56 4.40
C GLY A 2 -2.33 20.44 5.25
N SER A 3 -1.94 19.33 4.62
CA SER A 3 -1.54 18.06 5.27
C SER A 3 -0.28 18.13 6.16
N ASN A 4 0.22 19.32 6.52
CA ASN A 4 1.54 19.52 7.12
C ASN A 4 1.76 18.88 8.50
N GLY A 5 0.75 18.30 9.14
CA GLY A 5 0.87 17.61 10.43
C GLY A 5 0.32 16.18 10.48
N LEU A 6 -0.24 15.66 9.37
CA LEU A 6 -0.95 14.38 9.39
C LEU A 6 0.03 13.20 9.47
N ARG A 7 -0.21 12.27 10.38
CA ARG A 7 0.54 11.01 10.48
C ARG A 7 -0.19 9.89 9.75
N TYR A 8 0.55 8.92 9.26
CA TYR A 8 0.05 7.73 8.58
C TYR A 8 0.56 6.51 9.32
N GLU A 9 -0.36 5.72 9.86
CA GLU A 9 -0.04 4.53 10.63
C GLU A 9 -0.61 3.31 9.90
N ILE A 10 0.25 2.36 9.54
CA ILE A 10 -0.15 1.15 8.81
C ILE A 10 -0.12 -0.08 9.71
N ALA A 11 -1.22 -0.83 9.71
CA ALA A 11 -1.33 -2.11 10.38
C ALA A 11 -0.41 -3.15 9.75
N GLN A 12 0.12 -4.06 10.56
CA GLN A 12 1.01 -5.15 10.16
C GLN A 12 0.45 -5.97 9.00
N THR A 13 -0.85 -6.31 9.04
CA THR A 13 -1.51 -7.09 8.01
C THR A 13 -1.53 -6.36 6.67
N ALA A 14 -1.90 -5.07 6.67
CA ALA A 14 -1.91 -4.23 5.47
C ALA A 14 -0.50 -4.10 4.87
N TYR A 15 0.49 -3.82 5.73
CA TYR A 15 1.89 -3.69 5.34
C TYR A 15 2.43 -4.98 4.71
N ILE A 16 2.17 -6.13 5.34
CA ILE A 16 2.66 -7.43 4.86
C ILE A 16 1.97 -7.83 3.55
N LYS A 17 0.66 -7.58 3.39
CA LYS A 17 -0.06 -7.89 2.12
C LYS A 17 0.62 -7.26 0.91
N PHE A 18 0.97 -5.97 0.99
CA PHE A 18 1.65 -5.29 -0.12
C PHE A 18 3.00 -5.91 -0.44
N ILE A 19 3.79 -6.27 0.58
CA ILE A 19 5.12 -6.82 0.37
C ILE A 19 5.04 -8.24 -0.18
N LEU A 20 4.10 -9.06 0.31
CA LEU A 20 3.85 -10.39 -0.25
C LEU A 20 3.42 -10.29 -1.72
N HIS A 21 2.55 -9.33 -2.06
CA HIS A 21 2.17 -9.08 -3.46
C HIS A 21 3.37 -8.73 -4.34
N SER A 22 4.24 -7.82 -3.89
CA SER A 22 5.47 -7.49 -4.62
C SER A 22 6.43 -8.69 -4.75
N LEU A 23 6.51 -9.55 -3.74
CA LEU A 23 7.36 -10.75 -3.78
C LEU A 23 6.80 -11.84 -4.70
N LYS A 24 5.47 -11.93 -4.84
CA LYS A 24 4.80 -12.85 -5.78
C LYS A 24 5.12 -12.50 -7.24
N HIS A 25 5.32 -11.21 -7.53
CA HIS A 25 5.58 -10.69 -8.88
C HIS A 25 6.91 -9.91 -8.93
N PRO A 26 8.07 -10.57 -8.76
CA PRO A 26 9.36 -9.90 -8.54
C PRO A 26 9.91 -9.15 -9.77
N THR A 27 9.37 -9.40 -10.96
CA THR A 27 9.79 -8.79 -12.23
C THR A 27 8.69 -7.93 -12.84
N SER A 28 7.72 -7.49 -12.04
CA SER A 28 6.60 -6.67 -12.51
C SER A 28 6.34 -5.55 -11.54
N ALA A 29 5.90 -4.41 -12.06
CA ALA A 29 5.32 -3.40 -11.19
C ALA A 29 4.03 -3.97 -10.60
N VAL A 30 3.80 -3.70 -9.31
CA VAL A 30 2.54 -4.04 -8.64
C VAL A 30 1.90 -2.81 -8.03
N ASN A 31 0.60 -2.86 -7.84
CA ASN A 31 -0.12 -1.82 -7.12
C ASN A 31 -1.20 -2.35 -6.20
N GLY A 32 -1.73 -1.43 -5.39
CA GLY A 32 -2.85 -1.72 -4.51
C GLY A 32 -3.42 -0.47 -3.90
N VAL A 33 -4.47 -0.63 -3.09
CA VAL A 33 -5.10 0.47 -2.36
C VAL A 33 -5.00 0.28 -0.86
N LEU A 34 -4.79 1.39 -0.17
CA LEU A 34 -4.76 1.45 1.28
C LEU A 34 -6.18 1.61 1.78
N ILE A 35 -6.58 0.76 2.72
CA ILE A 35 -7.91 0.77 3.31
C ILE A 35 -7.83 1.22 4.75
N GLY A 36 -8.66 2.19 5.13
CA GLY A 36 -8.50 2.83 6.41
C GLY A 36 -9.53 3.89 6.72
N ARG A 37 -9.20 4.74 7.67
CA ARG A 37 -9.98 5.92 8.06
C ARG A 37 -9.09 6.97 8.68
N ILE A 38 -9.60 8.19 8.74
CA ILE A 38 -9.01 9.21 9.59
C ILE A 38 -9.42 8.96 11.06
N SER A 39 -8.48 9.14 11.98
CA SER A 39 -8.71 9.03 13.42
C SER A 39 -9.75 10.05 13.88
N ALA A 40 -10.41 9.79 15.01
CA ALA A 40 -11.38 10.73 15.58
C ALA A 40 -10.75 12.09 15.95
N SER A 41 -9.44 12.11 16.24
CA SER A 41 -8.64 13.31 16.48
C SER A 41 -8.22 14.04 15.20
N ASN A 42 -8.53 13.50 14.02
CA ASN A 42 -8.22 14.06 12.70
C ASN A 42 -6.72 14.34 12.46
N ASP A 43 -5.84 13.63 13.15
CA ASP A 43 -4.39 13.81 13.09
C ASP A 43 -3.65 12.59 12.50
N VAL A 44 -4.32 11.43 12.43
CA VAL A 44 -3.75 10.18 11.92
C VAL A 44 -4.67 9.58 10.85
N VAL A 45 -4.10 9.16 9.73
CA VAL A 45 -4.73 8.22 8.80
C VAL A 45 -4.34 6.82 9.22
N GLU A 46 -5.30 6.09 9.77
CA GLU A 46 -5.17 4.70 10.18
C GLU A 46 -5.40 3.79 8.97
N ILE A 47 -4.34 3.17 8.46
CA ILE A 47 -4.40 2.20 7.37
C ILE A 47 -4.58 0.82 8.01
N ALA A 48 -5.83 0.36 8.04
CA ALA A 48 -6.24 -0.85 8.73
C ALA A 48 -6.07 -2.11 7.87
N ASP A 49 -6.22 -2.00 6.55
CA ASP A 49 -6.10 -3.11 5.62
C ASP A 49 -5.50 -2.64 4.28
N ALA A 50 -5.22 -3.59 3.40
CA ALA A 50 -4.71 -3.36 2.06
C ALA A 50 -5.39 -4.31 1.07
N VAL A 51 -5.62 -3.82 -0.15
CA VAL A 51 -6.06 -4.65 -1.27
C VAL A 51 -4.99 -4.62 -2.37
N PRO A 52 -4.28 -5.74 -2.60
CA PRO A 52 -3.49 -5.94 -3.81
C PRO A 52 -4.39 -5.86 -5.04
N LEU A 53 -4.02 -5.03 -6.02
CA LEU A 53 -4.81 -4.81 -7.22
C LEU A 53 -4.25 -5.61 -8.40
N PHE A 54 -3.20 -5.10 -9.02
CA PHE A 54 -2.72 -5.63 -10.29
C PHE A 54 -1.22 -5.86 -10.27
N HIS A 55 -0.81 -6.86 -11.04
CA HIS A 55 0.58 -7.18 -11.36
C HIS A 55 0.84 -7.13 -12.87
N SER A 56 -0.21 -6.87 -13.65
CA SER A 56 -0.16 -6.66 -15.09
C SER A 56 -1.00 -5.43 -15.45
N HIS A 57 -0.70 -4.79 -16.58
CA HIS A 57 -1.59 -3.80 -17.19
C HIS A 57 -2.15 -2.69 -16.27
N ILE A 58 -1.41 -2.30 -15.22
CA ILE A 58 -1.78 -1.27 -14.22
C ILE A 58 -2.50 -0.02 -14.78
N PRO A 59 -2.09 0.58 -15.92
CA PRO A 59 -2.73 1.80 -16.41
C PRO A 59 -4.12 1.59 -17.07
N LEU A 60 -4.64 0.36 -17.16
CA LEU A 60 -5.95 0.10 -17.78
C LEU A 60 -7.10 0.56 -16.87
N LEU A 61 -7.75 1.65 -17.30
CA LEU A 61 -8.86 2.26 -16.57
C LEU A 61 -10.04 1.31 -16.27
N PRO A 62 -10.51 0.45 -17.20
CA PRO A 62 -11.71 -0.35 -16.92
C PRO A 62 -11.54 -1.31 -15.73
N GLN A 63 -10.39 -1.97 -15.62
CA GLN A 63 -10.06 -2.87 -14.52
C GLN A 63 -9.89 -2.10 -13.21
N LEU A 64 -9.22 -0.95 -13.27
CA LEU A 64 -9.07 -0.08 -12.11
C LEU A 64 -10.44 0.41 -11.60
N GLU A 65 -11.33 0.89 -12.47
CA GLU A 65 -12.66 1.39 -12.08
C GLU A 65 -13.52 0.32 -11.43
N ILE A 66 -13.62 -0.88 -12.03
CA ILE A 66 -14.41 -1.96 -11.44
C ILE A 66 -13.84 -2.41 -10.09
N SER A 67 -12.50 -2.48 -9.97
CA SER A 67 -11.87 -2.86 -8.71
C SER A 67 -12.16 -1.86 -7.60
N LEU A 68 -12.04 -0.56 -7.87
CA LEU A 68 -12.31 0.50 -6.90
C LEU A 68 -13.77 0.49 -6.43
N ILE A 69 -14.73 0.30 -7.34
CA ILE A 69 -16.16 0.20 -7.00
C ILE A 69 -16.42 -1.00 -6.07
N MET A 70 -15.88 -2.17 -6.40
CA MET A 70 -16.07 -3.38 -5.60
C MET A 70 -15.44 -3.27 -4.21
N ILE A 71 -14.25 -2.67 -4.13
CA ILE A 71 -13.53 -2.42 -2.88
C ILE A 71 -14.30 -1.41 -2.02
N GLU A 72 -14.79 -0.32 -2.61
CA GLU A 72 -15.55 0.70 -1.91
C GLU A 72 -16.84 0.13 -1.31
N GLU A 73 -17.62 -0.63 -2.09
CA GLU A 73 -18.85 -1.29 -1.60
C GLU A 73 -18.54 -2.23 -0.41
N TYR A 74 -17.50 -3.04 -0.52
CA TYR A 74 -17.16 -4.02 0.51
C TYR A 74 -16.69 -3.36 1.83
N PHE A 75 -15.82 -2.35 1.74
CA PHE A 75 -15.21 -1.75 2.93
C PHE A 75 -16.05 -0.63 3.54
N SER A 76 -16.87 0.07 2.75
CA SER A 76 -17.80 1.08 3.27
C SER A 76 -18.81 0.45 4.24
N ALA A 77 -19.27 -0.78 3.96
CA ALA A 77 -20.11 -1.56 4.88
C ALA A 77 -19.45 -1.84 6.24
N LYS A 78 -18.11 -1.73 6.33
CA LYS A 78 -17.31 -1.89 7.56
C LYS A 78 -16.86 -0.56 8.15
N GLY A 79 -17.30 0.58 7.59
CA GLY A 79 -16.88 1.92 8.01
C GLY A 79 -15.41 2.24 7.69
N LEU A 80 -14.88 1.63 6.62
CA LEU A 80 -13.53 1.87 6.10
C LEU A 80 -13.63 2.42 4.68
N ASN A 81 -12.63 3.20 4.27
CA ASN A 81 -12.56 3.86 2.97
C ASN A 81 -11.20 3.61 2.31
N ILE A 82 -11.11 3.92 1.01
CA ILE A 82 -9.85 3.99 0.30
C ILE A 82 -9.13 5.28 0.74
N VAL A 83 -8.01 5.13 1.46
CA VAL A 83 -7.25 6.25 2.06
C VAL A 83 -5.89 6.46 1.41
N GLY A 84 -5.60 5.74 0.33
CA GLY A 84 -4.34 5.89 -0.38
C GLY A 84 -4.09 4.83 -1.43
N TYR A 85 -2.93 4.95 -2.06
CA TYR A 85 -2.44 4.06 -3.10
C TYR A 85 -1.06 3.48 -2.75
N PHE A 86 -0.82 2.24 -3.13
CA PHE A 86 0.47 1.59 -3.04
C PHE A 86 1.04 1.30 -4.43
N HIS A 87 2.35 1.45 -4.58
CA HIS A 87 3.07 1.07 -5.77
C HIS A 87 4.40 0.41 -5.43
N ALA A 88 4.78 -0.61 -6.21
CA ALA A 88 6.15 -1.07 -6.29
C ALA A 88 6.59 -1.01 -7.75
N ASN A 89 7.75 -0.39 -7.98
CA ASN A 89 8.35 -0.32 -9.31
C ASN A 89 8.91 -1.68 -9.72
N GLU A 90 8.84 -1.98 -11.02
CA GLU A 90 9.40 -3.21 -11.62
C GLU A 90 10.92 -3.31 -11.40
N ARG A 91 11.62 -2.18 -11.48
CA ARG A 91 13.07 -2.10 -11.32
C ARG A 91 13.45 -1.86 -9.87
N SER A 92 14.35 -2.66 -9.33
CA SER A 92 14.84 -2.52 -7.96
C SER A 92 15.71 -1.28 -7.72
N ASP A 93 16.28 -0.70 -8.79
CA ASP A 93 17.08 0.52 -8.73
C ASP A 93 16.25 1.81 -8.90
N ASP A 94 15.00 1.71 -9.35
CA ASP A 94 14.06 2.83 -9.51
C ASP A 94 13.31 3.12 -8.20
N ASN A 95 13.61 4.27 -7.60
CA ASN A 95 13.05 4.71 -6.33
C ASN A 95 12.18 5.96 -6.49
N GLU A 96 11.76 6.28 -7.72
CA GLU A 96 10.94 7.46 -8.01
C GLU A 96 9.47 7.10 -8.19
N LEU A 97 8.59 8.04 -7.82
CA LEU A 97 7.16 7.89 -8.02
C LEU A 97 6.78 8.17 -9.49
N GLY A 98 6.41 7.12 -10.22
CA GLY A 98 6.01 7.17 -11.61
C GLY A 98 4.71 7.94 -11.88
N GLY A 99 4.49 8.33 -13.14
CA GLY A 99 3.32 9.11 -13.56
C GLY A 99 1.98 8.41 -13.34
N VAL A 100 1.93 7.09 -13.56
CA VAL A 100 0.71 6.28 -13.33
C VAL A 100 0.31 6.32 -11.85
N ALA A 101 1.25 6.11 -10.94
CA ALA A 101 1.01 6.19 -9.50
C ALA A 101 0.52 7.58 -9.06
N LYS A 102 1.12 8.64 -9.61
CA LYS A 102 0.68 10.03 -9.35
C LYS A 102 -0.76 10.27 -9.82
N ASN A 103 -1.12 9.79 -11.02
CA ASN A 103 -2.46 9.96 -11.57
C ASN A 103 -3.53 9.22 -10.77
N ILE A 104 -3.25 7.99 -10.35
CA ILE A 104 -4.17 7.20 -9.51
C ILE A 104 -4.31 7.87 -8.14
N GLY A 105 -3.20 8.27 -7.53
CA GLY A 105 -3.21 9.04 -6.29
C GLY A 105 -4.03 10.33 -6.41
N ASP A 106 -3.87 11.08 -7.50
CA ASP A 106 -4.64 12.31 -7.75
C ASP A 106 -6.15 12.04 -7.85
N HIS A 107 -6.54 10.88 -8.40
CA HIS A 107 -7.93 10.46 -8.47
C HIS A 107 -8.48 10.15 -7.08
N ILE A 108 -7.76 9.36 -6.27
CA ILE A 108 -8.16 9.05 -4.89
C ILE A 108 -8.26 10.32 -4.05
N CYS A 109 -7.35 11.28 -4.22
CA CYS A 109 -7.39 12.57 -3.52
C CYS A 109 -8.65 13.42 -3.81
N ARG A 110 -9.44 13.10 -4.86
CA ARG A 110 -10.72 13.80 -5.10
C ARG A 110 -11.80 13.37 -4.12
N TYR A 111 -11.71 12.14 -3.59
CA TYR A 111 -12.66 11.55 -2.67
C TYR A 111 -12.13 11.55 -1.23
N PHE A 112 -10.83 11.35 -1.06
CA PHE A 112 -10.14 11.38 0.23
C PHE A 112 -8.94 12.36 0.17
N PRO A 113 -9.13 13.65 0.50
CA PRO A 113 -8.10 14.69 0.34
C PRO A 113 -6.78 14.39 1.05
N GLU A 114 -6.84 13.66 2.16
CA GLU A 114 -5.72 13.22 2.98
C GLU A 114 -5.02 11.95 2.44
N ALA A 115 -5.33 11.53 1.21
CA ALA A 115 -4.77 10.29 0.66
C ALA A 115 -3.25 10.35 0.50
N ALA A 116 -2.61 9.25 0.85
CA ALA A 116 -1.17 9.05 0.68
C ALA A 116 -0.85 8.10 -0.47
N VAL A 117 0.38 8.20 -0.97
CA VAL A 117 0.96 7.19 -1.83
C VAL A 117 2.15 6.55 -1.12
N LEU A 118 2.13 5.22 -1.02
CA LEU A 118 3.26 4.43 -0.52
C LEU A 118 4.00 3.84 -1.70
N LEU A 119 5.31 4.09 -1.76
CA LEU A 119 6.21 3.49 -2.74
C LEU A 119 7.11 2.47 -2.03
N LEU A 120 7.14 1.23 -2.50
CA LEU A 120 8.05 0.22 -1.97
C LEU A 120 9.51 0.60 -2.24
N ASP A 121 10.35 0.58 -1.21
CA ASP A 121 11.79 0.70 -1.34
C ASP A 121 12.39 -0.69 -1.50
N ASN A 122 12.57 -1.10 -2.77
CA ASN A 122 13.08 -2.42 -3.13
C ASN A 122 14.48 -2.69 -2.53
N LYS A 123 15.31 -1.66 -2.38
CA LYS A 123 16.65 -1.79 -1.77
C LYS A 123 16.54 -2.10 -0.28
N LYS A 124 15.60 -1.46 0.44
CA LYS A 124 15.33 -1.79 1.84
C LYS A 124 14.73 -3.18 2.00
N LEU A 125 13.86 -3.61 1.09
CA LEU A 125 13.33 -4.99 1.09
C LEU A 125 14.46 -6.02 0.95
N ASP A 126 15.40 -5.81 0.01
CA ASP A 126 16.58 -6.68 -0.14
C ASP A 126 17.51 -6.64 1.08
N ALA A 127 17.67 -5.46 1.69
CA ALA A 127 18.49 -5.28 2.87
C ALA A 127 17.86 -5.92 4.13
N LEU A 128 16.53 -6.05 4.19
CA LEU A 128 15.81 -6.57 5.35
C LEU A 128 16.29 -7.97 5.76
N LYS A 129 16.60 -8.82 4.77
CA LYS A 129 17.10 -10.19 4.97
C LYS A 129 18.52 -10.23 5.55
N LYS A 130 19.30 -9.16 5.36
CA LYS A 130 20.75 -9.11 5.65
C LYS A 130 21.07 -8.21 6.85
N SER A 131 20.22 -7.24 7.11
CA SER A 131 20.42 -6.19 8.10
C SER A 131 19.70 -6.52 9.40
N LYS A 132 20.12 -5.88 10.51
CA LYS A 132 19.35 -5.78 11.75
C LYS A 132 18.39 -4.59 11.76
N ASP A 133 18.43 -3.74 10.74
CA ASP A 133 17.46 -2.66 10.58
C ASP A 133 16.06 -3.23 10.38
N ARG A 134 15.11 -2.72 11.17
CA ARG A 134 13.70 -3.08 11.14
C ARG A 134 12.82 -1.86 10.86
N SER A 135 13.39 -0.81 10.28
CA SER A 135 12.66 0.36 9.79
C SER A 135 11.68 0.01 8.67
N ALA A 136 10.66 0.83 8.49
CA ALA A 136 9.69 0.62 7.42
C ALA A 136 10.38 0.67 6.04
N ILE A 137 10.03 -0.28 5.17
CA ILE A 137 10.63 -0.44 3.83
C ILE A 137 9.80 0.26 2.74
N MET A 138 8.95 1.21 3.12
CA MET A 138 8.13 1.99 2.20
C MET A 138 8.42 3.48 2.38
N GLN A 139 8.33 4.22 1.28
CA GLN A 139 8.43 5.67 1.21
C GLN A 139 7.03 6.28 1.19
N LEU A 140 6.81 7.29 2.03
CA LEU A 140 5.55 8.02 2.08
C LEU A 140 5.61 9.24 1.17
N TYR A 141 4.66 9.34 0.25
CA TYR A 141 4.38 10.53 -0.54
C TYR A 141 3.05 11.15 -0.14
N VAL A 142 3.05 12.47 0.04
CA VAL A 142 1.84 13.26 0.34
C VAL A 142 1.73 14.42 -0.64
N ARG A 143 0.51 14.92 -0.86
CA ARG A 143 0.31 16.12 -1.67
C ARG A 143 0.63 17.39 -0.88
N ASP A 144 1.40 18.26 -1.50
CA ASP A 144 1.57 19.63 -1.05
C ASP A 144 0.38 20.51 -1.43
N THR A 145 0.39 21.76 -0.95
CA THR A 145 -0.66 22.75 -1.28
C THR A 145 -0.71 23.10 -2.76
N SER A 146 0.39 22.90 -3.49
CA SER A 146 0.51 23.08 -4.93
C SER A 146 0.13 21.82 -5.71
N LYS A 147 -0.53 20.85 -5.05
CA LYS A 147 -1.05 19.62 -5.65
C LYS A 147 0.02 18.65 -6.16
N ASN A 148 1.29 18.84 -5.82
CA ASN A 148 2.39 17.96 -6.21
C ASN A 148 2.64 16.88 -5.15
N TRP A 149 2.99 15.69 -5.60
CA TRP A 149 3.45 14.60 -4.74
C TRP A 149 4.86 14.89 -4.23
N LYS A 150 5.03 14.92 -2.89
CA LYS A 150 6.29 15.16 -2.21
C LYS A 150 6.64 13.97 -1.32
N LEU A 151 7.87 13.50 -1.44
CA LEU A 151 8.45 12.53 -0.52
C LEU A 151 8.54 13.15 0.87
N VAL A 152 7.98 12.48 1.86
CA VAL A 152 8.12 12.85 3.26
C VAL A 152 9.49 12.37 3.74
N GLN A 153 10.34 13.31 4.16
CA GLN A 153 11.65 12.98 4.72
C GLN A 153 11.50 12.39 6.13
N SER A 154 12.47 11.56 6.50
CA SER A 154 12.50 10.87 7.81
C SER A 154 13.18 11.75 8.89
N ASP A 155 13.00 13.06 8.84
CA ASP A 155 13.71 14.08 9.61
C ASP A 155 13.13 14.32 11.02
N GLY A 156 12.89 13.22 11.74
CA GLY A 156 12.55 13.22 13.18
C GLY A 156 11.06 13.30 13.50
N ASN A 157 10.25 13.87 12.61
CA ASN A 157 8.79 13.75 12.68
C ASN A 157 8.37 12.50 11.90
N ASN A 158 8.24 11.37 12.61
CA ASN A 158 7.91 10.07 12.03
C ASN A 158 6.46 10.07 11.51
N ARG A 159 6.24 10.72 10.36
CA ARG A 159 4.93 10.86 9.71
C ARG A 159 4.40 9.56 9.15
N PHE A 160 5.25 8.55 8.99
CA PHE A 160 4.88 7.22 8.60
C PHE A 160 5.37 6.23 9.66
N SER A 161 4.47 5.42 10.20
CA SER A 161 4.80 4.42 11.21
C SER A 161 4.11 3.10 10.96
N LEU A 162 4.79 2.02 11.33
CA LEU A 162 4.19 0.71 11.48
C LEU A 162 3.48 0.69 12.83
N LYS A 163 2.19 0.33 12.83
CA LYS A 163 1.40 0.22 14.06
C LYS A 163 2.00 -0.80 15.02
N GLU A 164 2.37 -1.96 14.48
CA GLU A 164 3.09 -3.00 15.21
C GLU A 164 4.58 -2.95 14.87
N PRO A 165 5.47 -2.66 15.85
CA PRO A 165 6.91 -2.65 15.62
C PRO A 165 7.50 -4.00 15.18
N SER A 166 6.77 -5.09 15.43
CA SER A 166 7.13 -6.46 15.03
C SER A 166 6.88 -6.77 13.56
N ALA A 167 6.25 -5.89 12.78
CA ALA A 167 5.79 -6.22 11.43
C ALA A 167 6.90 -6.74 10.51
N ASN A 168 8.10 -6.16 10.59
CA ASN A 168 9.26 -6.64 9.81
C ASN A 168 9.86 -7.96 10.33
N LEU A 169 9.66 -8.31 11.60
CA LEU A 169 10.05 -9.64 12.11
C LEU A 169 9.09 -10.70 11.57
N VAL A 170 7.78 -10.45 11.69
CA VAL A 170 6.74 -11.35 11.18
C VAL A 170 6.84 -11.50 9.66
N LEU A 171 7.15 -10.41 8.95
CA LEU A 171 7.41 -10.45 7.51
C LEU A 171 8.55 -11.39 7.14
N LEU A 172 9.64 -11.43 7.91
CA LEU A 172 10.75 -12.34 7.64
C LEU A 172 10.34 -13.82 7.77
N ASP A 173 9.45 -14.14 8.71
CA ASP A 173 8.90 -15.50 8.85
C ASP A 173 8.01 -15.88 7.65
N TYR A 174 7.20 -14.95 7.17
CA TYR A 174 6.39 -15.15 5.96
C TYR A 174 7.23 -15.23 4.69
N ILE A 175 8.34 -14.49 4.63
CA ILE A 175 9.31 -14.62 3.53
C ILE A 175 9.96 -16.00 3.57
N ALA A 176 10.34 -16.50 4.75
CA ALA A 176 10.99 -17.81 4.89
C ALA A 176 10.06 -18.98 4.52
N SER A 177 8.76 -18.82 4.75
CA SER A 177 7.73 -19.80 4.40
C SER A 177 7.11 -19.61 3.02
N GLU A 178 7.64 -18.66 2.22
CA GLU A 178 7.15 -18.35 0.87
C GLU A 178 5.65 -18.02 0.82
N LYS A 179 5.15 -17.31 1.85
CA LYS A 179 3.72 -16.98 2.02
C LYS A 179 3.15 -16.15 0.87
N TRP A 180 3.99 -15.54 0.04
CA TRP A 180 3.57 -14.81 -1.15
C TRP A 180 2.93 -15.71 -2.21
N ASN A 181 3.03 -17.04 -2.11
CA ASN A 181 2.27 -17.92 -2.99
C ASN A 181 0.76 -17.94 -2.66
N ASP A 182 0.38 -17.54 -1.44
CA ASP A 182 -1.00 -17.57 -0.95
C ASP A 182 -1.74 -16.25 -1.15
N ILE A 183 -1.03 -15.14 -1.41
CA ILE A 183 -1.67 -13.83 -1.61
C ILE A 183 -2.43 -13.84 -2.95
N VAL A 184 -3.66 -13.34 -2.90
CA VAL A 184 -4.53 -13.13 -4.06
C VAL A 184 -4.63 -11.63 -4.32
N ASP A 185 -4.43 -11.21 -5.55
CA ASP A 185 -4.74 -9.85 -5.98
C ASP A 185 -6.00 -9.79 -6.85
N PHE A 186 -6.31 -8.60 -7.35
CA PHE A 186 -7.50 -8.39 -8.16
C PHE A 186 -7.35 -8.94 -9.58
N ASP A 187 -6.14 -8.96 -10.16
CA ASP A 187 -5.85 -9.67 -11.41
C ASP A 187 -6.20 -11.17 -11.27
N ASP A 188 -5.72 -11.82 -10.20
CA ASP A 188 -6.05 -13.21 -9.87
C ASP A 188 -7.57 -13.45 -9.78
N HIS A 189 -8.30 -12.52 -9.15
CA HIS A 189 -9.76 -12.59 -9.01
C HIS A 189 -10.50 -12.39 -10.33
N LEU A 190 -10.02 -11.51 -11.21
CA LEU A 190 -10.61 -11.29 -12.53
C LEU A 190 -10.43 -12.52 -13.43
N ASP A 191 -9.33 -13.25 -13.28
CA ASP A 191 -9.09 -14.51 -13.98
C ASP A 191 -9.91 -15.68 -13.39
N ASP A 192 -10.05 -15.73 -12.07
CA ASP A 192 -10.84 -16.72 -11.34
C ASP A 192 -11.59 -16.07 -10.18
N ILE A 193 -12.89 -15.84 -10.39
CA ILE A 193 -13.78 -15.18 -9.42
C ILE A 193 -13.91 -15.93 -8.09
N SER A 194 -13.45 -17.18 -8.00
CA SER A 194 -13.42 -17.93 -6.74
C SER A 194 -12.26 -17.51 -5.82
N LYS A 195 -11.24 -16.83 -6.35
CA LYS A 195 -10.12 -16.30 -5.56
C LYS A 195 -10.54 -15.00 -4.86
N ASP A 196 -10.39 -14.96 -3.53
CA ASP A 196 -10.85 -13.84 -2.70
C ASP A 196 -9.74 -12.78 -2.51
N TRP A 197 -9.87 -11.64 -3.19
CA TRP A 197 -8.96 -10.49 -3.11
C TRP A 197 -8.92 -9.82 -1.72
N VAL A 198 -9.87 -10.09 -0.82
CA VAL A 198 -9.83 -9.62 0.57
C VAL A 198 -8.79 -10.38 1.39
N ASN A 199 -8.43 -11.60 0.96
CA ASN A 199 -7.45 -12.46 1.62
C ASN A 199 -7.79 -12.79 3.10
N PRO A 200 -9.01 -13.29 3.43
CA PRO A 200 -9.45 -13.47 4.82
C PRO A 200 -8.69 -14.55 5.60
N GLY A 201 -8.09 -15.52 4.90
CA GLY A 201 -7.35 -16.65 5.49
C GLY A 201 -5.83 -16.49 5.51
N LEU A 202 -5.30 -15.37 5.02
CA LEU A 202 -3.87 -15.25 4.73
C LEU A 202 -2.98 -15.33 5.98
N PHE A 203 -3.47 -14.83 7.11
CA PHE A 203 -2.71 -14.74 8.36
C PHE A 203 -3.25 -15.64 9.49
N ASN A 204 -4.12 -16.60 9.15
CA ASN A 204 -4.71 -17.55 10.10
C ASN A 204 -3.84 -18.80 10.27
#